data_AF-J9EDQ8-F1
#
_entry.id   AF-J9EDQ8-F1
#
_cell.length_a   1.000
_cell.length_b   1.000
_cell.length_c   1.000
_cell.angle_alpha   90.00
_cell.angle_beta   90.00
_cell.angle_gamma   90.00
#
_symmetry.space_group_name_H-M   'P 1'
#
loop_
_entity.id
_entity.type
_entity.pdbx_description
1 polymer ?
#
loop_
_entity_poly.entity_id
_entity_poly.type
_entity_poly.pdbx_seq_one_letter_code
_entity_poly.pdbx_strand_id
1 'polypeptide(L)'
;MSTLKSPGAPADNTQAGSLIDSSEKNTTSTRVSAPVTTSTNPGSLEEIHRKCREVFPMCFDGARMMLTKAMSSHFQVTHTLSVSPQSTGYRFGATYVGTKATQQEGESFPVFLADTDISGNTSATFLHQFGDRWRVRMQAQTQGNKLTTTQGGVEYRGRLTTLGLTCANIDIINDSGVIVAQYLRRITKKQTQ
;
A
#
# COMPACT_ATOMS: atom_id res chain seq x y z
N MET A 1 -14.08 55.70 -56.19
CA MET A 1 -12.79 56.15 -55.62
C MET A 1 -13.02 56.46 -54.15
N SER A 2 -12.28 55.78 -53.25
CA SER A 2 -11.87 56.13 -51.84
C SER A 2 -12.89 56.77 -50.86
N THR A 3 -13.02 56.43 -49.56
CA THR A 3 -12.26 55.65 -48.56
C THR A 3 -13.02 55.64 -47.20
N LEU A 4 -12.85 54.56 -46.43
CA LEU A 4 -12.76 54.42 -44.94
C LEU A 4 -13.94 54.64 -43.94
N LYS A 5 -14.32 53.50 -43.30
CA LYS A 5 -14.09 53.08 -41.88
C LYS A 5 -15.02 53.53 -40.70
N SER A 6 -15.62 52.48 -40.10
CA SER A 6 -16.02 52.20 -38.69
C SER A 6 -17.28 52.88 -38.07
N PRO A 7 -18.21 52.09 -37.47
CA PRO A 7 -19.30 52.60 -36.64
C PRO A 7 -19.04 52.40 -35.13
N GLY A 8 -19.57 53.30 -34.30
CA GLY A 8 -19.54 53.22 -32.84
C GLY A 8 -20.90 53.53 -32.21
N ALA A 9 -21.28 52.68 -31.23
CA ALA A 9 -22.24 52.81 -30.10
C ALA A 9 -23.69 53.26 -30.38
N PRO A 10 -24.68 52.75 -29.60
CA PRO A 10 -24.99 53.40 -28.31
C PRO A 10 -25.46 52.49 -27.13
N ALA A 11 -25.23 53.04 -25.94
CA ALA A 11 -26.04 53.10 -24.70
C ALA A 11 -26.66 51.85 -24.01
N ASP A 12 -26.03 51.52 -22.86
CA ASP A 12 -26.57 51.30 -21.51
C ASP A 12 -28.08 51.07 -21.28
N ASN A 13 -28.39 49.96 -20.59
CA ASN A 13 -29.46 49.94 -19.61
C ASN A 13 -29.10 49.02 -18.42
N THR A 14 -29.03 49.64 -17.25
CA THR A 14 -28.67 49.10 -15.94
C THR A 14 -29.78 48.21 -15.37
N GLN A 15 -29.43 47.02 -14.85
CA GLN A 15 -29.91 46.58 -13.53
C GLN A 15 -29.06 45.42 -12.98
N ALA A 16 -28.68 45.61 -11.72
CA ALA A 16 -27.68 44.88 -10.97
C ALA A 16 -28.21 43.59 -10.33
N GLY A 17 -27.30 42.63 -10.08
CA GLY A 17 -27.58 41.45 -9.26
C GLY A 17 -26.58 40.32 -9.44
N SER A 18 -25.27 40.58 -9.37
CA SER A 18 -24.23 39.54 -9.42
C SER A 18 -23.91 38.99 -8.02
N LEU A 19 -24.37 37.78 -7.72
CA LEU A 19 -23.80 36.93 -6.68
C LEU A 19 -23.34 35.60 -7.31
N ILE A 20 -22.11 35.63 -7.82
CA ILE A 20 -21.09 34.58 -7.80
C ILE A 20 -21.59 33.12 -7.78
N ASP A 21 -21.78 32.58 -8.98
CA ASP A 21 -21.82 31.14 -9.26
C ASP A 21 -20.38 30.58 -9.23
N SER A 22 -20.09 29.71 -8.27
CA SER A 22 -18.82 28.97 -8.21
C SER A 22 -19.07 27.57 -8.75
N SER A 23 -18.78 27.42 -10.04
CA SER A 23 -18.48 26.15 -10.67
C SER A 23 -17.36 25.44 -9.89
N GLU A 24 -17.61 24.23 -9.38
CA GLU A 24 -16.80 23.06 -9.75
C GLU A 24 -17.34 21.74 -9.16
N LYS A 25 -17.94 20.97 -10.07
CA LYS A 25 -17.52 19.59 -10.38
C LYS A 25 -17.78 18.50 -9.35
N ASN A 26 -19.05 18.12 -9.30
CA ASN A 26 -19.58 16.76 -9.48
C ASN A 26 -18.63 15.59 -9.12
N THR A 27 -18.83 15.07 -7.92
CA THR A 27 -18.46 13.73 -7.43
C THR A 27 -18.84 12.64 -8.43
N THR A 28 -17.91 12.28 -9.32
CA THR A 28 -17.97 11.03 -10.07
C THR A 28 -16.98 10.07 -9.43
N SER A 29 -17.56 9.06 -8.79
CA SER A 29 -16.89 7.85 -8.32
C SER A 29 -16.21 7.15 -9.50
N THR A 30 -15.00 7.58 -9.82
CA THR A 30 -14.14 6.85 -10.74
C THR A 30 -13.54 5.70 -9.95
N ARG A 31 -14.20 4.54 -10.02
CA ARG A 31 -13.58 3.24 -9.75
C ARG A 31 -12.29 3.22 -10.57
N VAL A 32 -11.14 3.47 -9.93
CA VAL A 32 -9.84 3.32 -10.58
C VAL A 32 -9.70 1.82 -10.84
N SER A 33 -10.09 1.41 -12.03
CA SER A 33 -9.76 0.10 -12.57
C SER A 33 -8.25 -0.01 -12.52
N ALA A 34 -7.77 -0.93 -11.68
CA ALA A 34 -6.37 -1.31 -11.64
C ALA A 34 -5.89 -1.55 -13.08
N PRO A 35 -4.72 -1.02 -13.48
CA PRO A 35 -4.18 -1.30 -14.80
C PRO A 35 -4.07 -2.82 -14.94
N VAL A 36 -4.73 -3.37 -15.95
CA VAL A 36 -4.61 -4.78 -16.33
C VAL A 36 -3.19 -4.94 -16.86
N THR A 37 -2.24 -5.15 -15.95
CA THR A 37 -0.96 -5.71 -16.34
C THR A 37 -1.26 -7.12 -16.83
N THR A 38 -0.91 -7.38 -18.08
CA THR A 38 -0.96 -8.69 -18.74
C THR A 38 0.02 -9.69 -18.12
N SER A 39 0.20 -9.64 -16.81
CA SER A 39 0.93 -10.63 -16.06
C SER A 39 0.09 -11.90 -16.02
N THR A 40 0.45 -12.87 -16.85
CA THR A 40 -0.13 -14.21 -16.89
C THR A 40 0.22 -15.02 -15.62
N ASN A 41 0.90 -14.38 -14.64
CA ASN A 41 1.35 -14.96 -13.40
C ASN A 41 0.16 -15.17 -12.43
N PRO A 42 0.01 -16.37 -11.84
CA PRO A 42 -1.08 -16.67 -10.89
C PRO A 42 -1.00 -15.94 -9.53
N GLY A 43 0.05 -15.15 -9.27
CA GLY A 43 0.34 -14.56 -7.95
C GLY A 43 0.98 -15.56 -6.99
N SER A 44 1.26 -15.13 -5.75
CA SER A 44 1.67 -16.04 -4.67
C SER A 44 0.47 -16.62 -3.93
N LEU A 45 0.62 -17.77 -3.27
CA LEU A 45 -0.43 -18.38 -2.46
C LEU A 45 -0.91 -17.43 -1.35
N GLU A 46 0.00 -16.63 -0.80
CA GLU A 46 -0.31 -15.58 0.17
C GLU A 46 -1.29 -14.54 -0.36
N GLU A 47 -1.24 -14.22 -1.65
CA GLU A 47 -2.15 -13.26 -2.27
C GLU A 47 -3.56 -13.81 -2.44
N ILE A 48 -3.70 -15.10 -2.75
CA ILE A 48 -4.99 -15.78 -2.81
C ILE A 48 -5.61 -15.83 -1.40
N HIS A 49 -4.83 -16.26 -0.40
CA HIS A 49 -5.29 -16.28 1.00
C HIS A 49 -5.59 -14.89 1.54
N ARG A 50 -4.83 -13.88 1.13
CA ARG A 50 -5.07 -12.48 1.51
C ARG A 50 -6.41 -11.99 0.96
N LYS A 51 -6.70 -12.21 -0.33
CA LYS A 51 -7.99 -11.84 -0.93
C LYS A 51 -9.16 -12.51 -0.22
N CYS A 52 -9.01 -13.77 0.19
CA CYS A 52 -10.03 -14.46 0.98
C CYS A 52 -10.21 -13.83 2.38
N ARG A 53 -9.12 -13.47 3.07
CA ARG A 53 -9.19 -12.83 4.38
C ARG A 53 -9.73 -11.40 4.36
N GLU A 54 -9.51 -10.66 3.27
CA GLU A 54 -9.99 -9.28 3.11
C GLU A 54 -11.52 -9.15 3.05
N VAL A 55 -12.24 -10.23 2.73
CA VAL A 55 -13.71 -10.25 2.73
C VAL A 55 -14.28 -10.26 4.15
N PHE A 56 -13.52 -10.75 5.13
CA PHE A 56 -13.99 -10.80 6.52
C PHE A 56 -13.86 -9.43 7.20
N PRO A 57 -14.91 -8.93 7.85
CA PRO A 57 -14.84 -7.68 8.57
C PRO A 57 -13.84 -7.78 9.72
N MET A 58 -12.99 -6.76 9.88
CA MET A 58 -12.13 -6.66 11.05
C MET A 58 -12.95 -6.21 12.25
N CYS A 59 -13.18 -7.11 13.20
CA CYS A 59 -13.78 -6.75 14.48
C CYS A 59 -12.77 -5.93 15.29
N PHE A 60 -13.17 -4.74 15.73
CA PHE A 60 -12.42 -3.98 16.74
C PHE A 60 -13.28 -3.90 18.00
N ASP A 61 -12.63 -3.98 19.15
CA ASP A 61 -13.27 -3.82 20.44
C ASP A 61 -12.92 -2.44 21.01
N GLY A 62 -13.94 -1.71 21.47
CA GLY A 62 -13.83 -0.33 21.93
C GLY A 62 -13.66 0.70 20.80
N ALA A 63 -12.77 1.68 21.00
CA ALA A 63 -12.52 2.78 20.08
C ALA A 63 -11.09 2.73 19.52
N ARG A 64 -10.94 2.91 18.21
CA ARG A 64 -9.64 3.02 17.54
C ARG A 64 -9.56 4.32 16.77
N MET A 65 -8.57 5.15 17.11
CA MET A 65 -8.26 6.38 16.40
C MET A 65 -6.94 6.22 15.66
N MET A 66 -6.93 6.51 14.36
CA MET A 66 -5.73 6.45 13.51
C MET A 66 -5.48 7.82 12.90
N LEU A 67 -4.33 8.40 13.22
CA LEU A 67 -3.85 9.66 12.66
C LEU A 67 -2.64 9.38 11.77
N THR A 68 -2.84 9.40 10.46
CA THR A 68 -1.76 9.26 9.48
C THR A 68 -1.40 10.63 8.93
N LYS A 69 -0.19 11.08 9.22
CA LYS A 69 0.40 12.32 8.70
C LYS A 69 1.46 11.98 7.66
N ALA A 70 1.20 12.33 6.41
CA ALA A 70 2.23 12.31 5.37
C ALA A 70 3.16 13.51 5.56
N MET A 71 4.42 13.24 5.89
CA MET A 71 5.46 14.26 6.03
C MET A 71 6.13 14.56 4.68
N SER A 72 6.16 13.57 3.78
CA SER A 72 6.57 13.71 2.38
C SER A 72 5.88 12.65 1.50
N SER A 73 6.07 12.70 0.18
CA SER A 73 5.60 11.64 -0.73
C SER A 73 6.20 10.26 -0.44
N HIS A 74 7.33 10.22 0.27
CA HIS A 74 8.09 9.01 0.57
C HIS A 74 8.06 8.65 2.05
N PHE A 75 7.50 9.50 2.91
CA PHE A 75 7.53 9.29 4.34
C PHE A 75 6.19 9.65 4.98
N GLN A 76 5.59 8.65 5.60
CA GLN A 76 4.33 8.74 6.30
C GLN A 76 4.52 8.30 7.74
N VAL A 77 3.89 9.01 8.66
CA VAL A 77 3.90 8.69 10.08
C VAL A 77 2.47 8.41 10.50
N THR A 78 2.24 7.31 11.18
CA THR A 78 0.92 6.86 11.63
C THR A 78 0.90 6.70 13.13
N HIS A 79 -0.01 7.40 13.79
CA HIS A 79 -0.28 7.26 15.21
C HIS A 79 -1.59 6.51 15.38
N THR A 80 -1.54 5.33 15.99
CA THR A 80 -2.74 4.52 16.26
C THR A 80 -2.98 4.48 17.76
N LEU A 81 -4.10 5.01 18.20
CA LEU A 81 -4.60 4.94 19.57
C LEU A 81 -5.73 3.92 19.59
N SER A 82 -5.57 2.85 20.36
CA SER A 82 -6.60 1.84 20.58
C SER A 82 -7.02 1.87 22.04
N VAL A 83 -8.31 2.06 22.28
CA VAL A 83 -8.94 2.09 23.60
C VAL A 83 -9.94 0.94 23.65
N SER A 84 -9.56 -0.15 24.31
CA SER A 84 -10.47 -1.26 24.61
C SER A 84 -10.59 -1.44 26.13
N PRO A 85 -11.68 -2.02 26.63
CA PRO A 85 -11.87 -2.22 28.08
C PRO A 85 -10.76 -3.07 28.73
N GLN A 86 -10.10 -3.93 27.95
CA GLN A 86 -9.03 -4.81 28.41
C GLN A 86 -7.62 -4.23 28.20
N SER A 87 -7.44 -3.32 27.25
CA SER A 87 -6.13 -2.75 26.92
C SER A 87 -6.26 -1.42 26.20
N THR A 88 -5.70 -0.37 26.79
CA THR A 88 -5.42 0.89 26.09
C THR A 88 -3.98 0.87 25.59
N GLY A 89 -3.76 1.28 24.35
CA GLY A 89 -2.47 1.18 23.70
C GLY A 89 -2.27 2.30 22.70
N TYR A 90 -1.01 2.69 22.54
CA TYR A 90 -0.61 3.64 21.53
C TYR A 90 0.53 3.05 20.74
N ARG A 91 0.34 3.03 19.42
CA ARG A 91 1.31 2.53 18.47
C ARG A 91 1.75 3.66 17.56
N PHE A 92 3.06 3.88 17.57
CA PHE A 92 3.73 4.76 16.65
C PHE A 92 4.23 3.95 15.45
N GLY A 93 3.80 4.32 14.26
CA GLY A 93 4.20 3.71 13.00
C GLY A 93 4.87 4.71 12.08
N ALA A 94 5.86 4.26 11.34
CA ALA A 94 6.50 5.01 10.27
C ALA A 94 6.59 4.13 9.03
N THR A 95 6.18 4.70 7.90
CA THR A 95 6.23 4.06 6.60
C THR A 95 7.10 4.91 5.68
N TYR A 96 8.18 4.32 5.17
CA TYR A 96 9.00 4.91 4.14
C TYR A 96 8.81 4.14 2.83
N VAL A 97 8.58 4.88 1.75
CA VAL A 97 8.42 4.35 0.39
C VAL A 97 9.49 4.99 -0.47
N GLY A 98 10.37 4.19 -1.05
CA GLY A 98 11.48 4.65 -1.86
C GLY A 98 11.05 5.32 -3.17
N THR A 99 12.03 5.91 -3.85
CA THR A 99 11.83 6.64 -5.11
C THR A 99 11.92 5.76 -6.36
N LYS A 100 12.40 4.51 -6.23
CA LYS A 100 12.57 3.61 -7.37
C LYS A 100 11.23 2.93 -7.67
N ALA A 101 10.39 3.61 -8.43
CA ALA A 101 9.24 3.00 -9.09
C ALA A 101 9.76 2.04 -10.17
N THR A 102 9.49 0.75 -10.01
CA THR A 102 9.78 -0.22 -11.08
C THR A 102 8.71 -0.03 -12.16
N GLN A 103 9.15 0.15 -13.41
CA GLN A 103 8.30 0.59 -14.53
C GLN A 103 7.12 -0.36 -14.85
N GLN A 104 7.11 -1.57 -14.31
CA GLN A 104 6.13 -2.60 -14.67
C GLN A 104 4.90 -2.68 -13.75
N GLU A 105 4.91 -2.08 -12.55
CA GLU A 105 3.79 -2.21 -11.59
C GLU A 105 3.34 -0.91 -10.89
N GLY A 106 3.97 0.24 -11.12
CA GLY A 106 3.56 1.50 -10.47
C GLY A 106 3.74 1.52 -8.93
N GLU A 107 4.25 0.43 -8.37
CA GLU A 107 4.62 0.29 -6.96
C GLU A 107 6.03 0.85 -6.75
N SER A 108 6.15 1.74 -5.77
CA SER A 108 7.41 2.37 -5.40
C SER A 108 8.15 1.52 -4.36
N PHE A 109 9.40 1.16 -4.65
CA PHE A 109 10.26 0.36 -3.78
C PHE A 109 11.58 1.08 -3.48
N PRO A 110 12.30 0.73 -2.40
CA PRO A 110 11.93 -0.15 -1.28
C PRO A 110 10.81 0.40 -0.39
N VAL A 111 10.08 -0.47 0.30
CA VAL A 111 9.13 -0.07 1.35
C VAL A 111 9.66 -0.53 2.69
N PHE A 112 9.76 0.40 3.63
CA PHE A 112 10.02 0.12 5.04
C PHE A 112 8.79 0.49 5.84
N LEU A 113 8.36 -0.43 6.69
CA LEU A 113 7.27 -0.25 7.63
C LEU A 113 7.84 -0.57 8.99
N ALA A 114 7.74 0.33 9.94
CA ALA A 114 8.11 0.05 11.33
C ALA A 114 7.02 0.56 12.24
N ASP A 115 6.63 -0.25 13.21
CA ASP A 115 5.68 0.13 14.24
C ASP A 115 6.21 -0.23 15.62
N THR A 116 5.90 0.60 16.62
CA THR A 116 6.35 0.44 17.99
C THR A 116 5.20 0.80 18.93
N ASP A 117 4.92 -0.10 19.85
CA ASP A 117 3.93 0.07 20.92
C ASP A 117 4.60 0.60 22.21
N ILE A 118 3.83 1.21 23.11
CA ILE A 118 4.32 1.73 24.41
C ILE A 118 4.97 0.61 25.24
N SER A 119 4.49 -0.62 25.10
CA SER A 119 5.02 -1.81 25.76
C SER A 119 6.44 -2.20 25.34
N GLY A 120 7.05 -1.48 24.39
CA GLY A 120 8.36 -1.81 23.83
C GLY A 120 8.31 -2.92 22.78
N ASN A 121 7.10 -3.31 22.34
CA ASN A 121 6.94 -4.23 21.24
C ASN A 121 7.15 -3.47 19.92
N THR A 122 8.18 -3.83 19.18
CA THR A 122 8.54 -3.20 17.91
C THR A 122 8.45 -4.23 16.80
N SER A 123 7.75 -3.92 15.71
CA SER A 123 7.78 -4.72 14.49
C SER A 123 8.29 -3.86 13.33
N ALA A 124 9.08 -4.48 12.46
CA ALA A 124 9.68 -3.85 11.31
C ALA A 124 9.54 -4.80 10.12
N THR A 125 9.01 -4.30 9.02
CA THR A 125 8.90 -5.00 7.75
C THR A 125 9.60 -4.21 6.67
N PHE A 126 10.51 -4.87 5.97
CA PHE A 126 11.20 -4.36 4.81
C PHE A 126 10.79 -5.14 3.58
N LEU A 127 10.32 -4.46 2.55
CA LEU A 127 10.00 -5.03 1.25
C LEU A 127 10.89 -4.39 0.20
N HIS A 128 11.62 -5.21 -0.53
CA HIS A 128 12.48 -4.76 -1.61
C HIS A 128 12.30 -5.62 -2.84
N GLN A 129 12.01 -4.99 -3.97
CA GLN A 129 11.95 -5.65 -5.25
C GLN A 129 13.27 -5.45 -5.97
N PHE A 130 14.04 -6.52 -6.11
CA PHE A 130 15.31 -6.54 -6.82
C PHE A 130 15.06 -6.91 -8.29
N GLY A 131 15.03 -5.89 -9.15
CA GLY A 131 14.65 -6.03 -10.56
C GLY A 131 13.18 -6.42 -10.76
N ASP A 132 12.81 -6.79 -11.98
CA ASP A 132 11.39 -7.03 -12.32
C ASP A 132 10.83 -8.36 -11.80
N ARG A 133 11.67 -9.24 -11.25
CA ARG A 133 11.31 -10.65 -10.98
C ARG A 133 11.60 -11.15 -9.58
N TRP A 134 12.47 -10.49 -8.81
CA TRP A 134 12.79 -10.92 -7.45
C TRP A 134 12.19 -9.95 -6.45
N ARG A 135 11.45 -10.47 -5.48
CA ARG A 135 10.85 -9.70 -4.40
C ARG A 135 11.30 -10.29 -3.07
N VAL A 136 12.02 -9.50 -2.30
CA VAL A 136 12.50 -9.85 -0.97
C VAL A 136 11.59 -9.18 0.05
N ARG A 137 11.19 -9.93 1.08
CA ARG A 137 10.46 -9.44 2.23
C ARG A 137 11.21 -9.87 3.48
N MET A 138 11.51 -8.93 4.37
CA MET A 138 12.10 -9.22 5.67
C MET A 138 11.18 -8.66 6.74
N GLN A 139 10.93 -9.41 7.79
CA GLN A 139 10.09 -9.02 8.92
C GLN A 139 10.81 -9.36 10.21
N ALA A 140 10.86 -8.42 11.13
CA ALA A 140 11.44 -8.59 12.45
C ALA A 140 10.47 -8.04 13.49
N GLN A 141 10.27 -8.78 14.58
CA GLN A 141 9.44 -8.37 15.70
C GLN A 141 10.15 -8.66 17.01
N THR A 142 10.19 -7.64 17.86
CA THR A 142 10.76 -7.66 19.19
C THR A 142 9.63 -7.54 20.21
N GLN A 143 9.65 -8.37 21.24
CA GLN A 143 8.70 -8.32 22.36
C GLN A 143 9.48 -8.49 23.66
N GLY A 144 9.28 -7.59 24.63
CA GLY A 144 9.91 -7.67 25.95
C GLY A 144 11.45 -7.76 25.89
N ASN A 145 12.07 -6.89 25.09
CA ASN A 145 13.53 -6.83 24.87
C ASN A 145 14.15 -8.07 24.23
N LYS A 146 13.34 -9.02 23.72
CA LYS A 146 13.80 -10.19 22.98
C LYS A 146 13.29 -10.16 21.53
N LEU A 147 14.15 -10.54 20.59
CA LEU A 147 13.77 -10.74 19.20
C LEU A 147 12.96 -12.04 19.10
N THR A 148 11.64 -11.92 19.00
CA THR A 148 10.71 -13.08 19.06
C THR A 148 10.48 -13.69 17.68
N THR A 149 10.37 -12.86 16.65
CA THR A 149 10.06 -13.32 15.30
C THR A 149 10.99 -12.64 14.32
N THR A 150 11.77 -13.41 13.58
CA THR A 150 12.52 -12.93 12.42
C THR A 150 12.14 -13.80 11.23
N GLN A 151 11.62 -13.19 10.18
CA GLN A 151 11.24 -13.89 8.95
C GLN A 151 11.90 -13.21 7.76
N GLY A 152 12.41 -14.01 6.85
CA GLY A 152 13.00 -13.57 5.59
C GLY A 152 12.42 -14.39 4.46
N GLY A 153 11.81 -13.73 3.49
CA GLY A 153 11.20 -14.35 2.33
C GLY A 153 11.77 -13.79 1.03
N VAL A 154 11.96 -14.68 0.06
CA VAL A 154 12.34 -14.34 -1.31
C VAL A 154 11.32 -14.98 -2.25
N GLU A 155 10.66 -14.14 -3.01
CA GLU A 155 9.67 -14.52 -4.01
C GLU A 155 10.22 -14.20 -5.39
N TYR A 156 10.34 -15.21 -6.24
CA TYR A 156 10.67 -15.10 -7.65
C TYR A 156 9.40 -15.23 -8.50
N ARG A 157 9.06 -14.15 -9.21
CA ARG A 157 7.94 -14.06 -10.14
C ARG A 157 8.42 -14.23 -11.58
N GLY A 158 8.17 -15.41 -12.14
CA GLY A 158 8.33 -15.69 -13.56
C GLY A 158 7.07 -15.39 -14.37
N ARG A 159 7.13 -15.58 -15.70
CA ARG A 159 5.98 -15.35 -16.59
C ARG A 159 4.82 -16.35 -16.41
N LEU A 160 5.13 -17.56 -15.97
CA LEU A 160 4.19 -18.69 -15.83
C LEU A 160 4.33 -19.43 -14.49
N THR A 161 5.33 -19.07 -13.69
CA THR A 161 5.74 -19.78 -12.49
C THR A 161 6.13 -18.78 -11.42
N THR A 162 5.69 -19.03 -10.18
CA THR A 162 6.08 -18.29 -8.99
C THR A 162 6.74 -19.25 -8.02
N LEU A 163 7.94 -18.90 -7.60
CA LEU A 163 8.71 -19.58 -6.58
C LEU A 163 8.76 -18.67 -5.36
N GLY A 164 8.39 -19.16 -4.19
CA GLY A 164 8.51 -18.43 -2.93
C GLY A 164 9.32 -19.26 -1.95
N LEU A 165 10.29 -18.66 -1.29
CA LEU A 165 11.03 -19.26 -0.19
C LEU A 165 10.89 -18.34 1.00
N THR A 166 10.30 -18.82 2.09
CA THR A 166 10.14 -18.05 3.33
C THR A 166 10.79 -18.82 4.47
N CYS A 167 11.76 -18.20 5.10
CA CYS A 167 12.39 -18.67 6.31
C CYS A 167 11.80 -17.91 7.49
N ALA A 168 11.40 -18.62 8.55
CA ALA A 168 10.80 -18.05 9.74
C ALA A 168 11.52 -18.56 10.99
N ASN A 169 11.79 -17.63 11.91
CA ASN A 169 12.43 -17.84 13.19
C ASN A 169 13.73 -18.65 13.10
N ILE A 170 14.66 -18.20 12.27
CA ILE A 170 15.98 -18.83 12.13
C ILE A 170 16.81 -18.47 13.35
N ASP A 171 16.86 -19.38 14.31
CA ASP A 171 17.80 -19.33 15.41
C ASP A 171 19.06 -20.10 15.01
N ILE A 172 20.03 -19.36 14.48
CA ILE A 172 21.33 -19.89 14.03
C ILE A 172 22.13 -20.49 15.21
N ILE A 173 21.86 -20.04 16.44
CA ILE A 173 22.60 -20.50 17.63
C ILE A 173 22.06 -21.84 18.11
N ASN A 174 20.76 -22.08 17.96
CA ASN A 174 20.09 -23.32 18.37
C ASN A 174 19.81 -24.27 17.19
N ASP A 175 20.33 -23.98 15.98
CA ASP A 175 20.05 -24.71 14.73
C ASP A 175 18.55 -24.99 14.49
N SER A 176 17.70 -24.06 14.89
CA SER A 176 16.25 -24.19 14.80
C SER A 176 15.69 -23.16 13.84
N GLY A 177 14.77 -23.56 12.98
CA GLY A 177 14.09 -22.65 12.07
C GLY A 177 13.11 -23.37 11.18
N VAL A 178 12.15 -22.63 10.65
CA VAL A 178 11.17 -23.15 9.69
C VAL A 178 11.48 -22.57 8.33
N ILE A 179 11.60 -23.43 7.33
CA ILE A 179 11.77 -23.03 5.94
C ILE A 179 10.56 -23.55 5.16
N VAL A 180 9.87 -22.63 4.49
CA VAL A 180 8.70 -22.90 3.66
C VAL A 180 9.05 -22.56 2.23
N ALA A 181 9.17 -23.58 1.38
CA ALA A 181 9.30 -23.40 -0.06
C ALA A 181 7.94 -23.62 -0.72
N GLN A 182 7.54 -22.69 -1.58
CA GLN A 182 6.30 -22.72 -2.33
C GLN A 182 6.63 -22.66 -3.82
N TYR A 183 6.03 -23.57 -4.59
CA TYR A 183 6.14 -23.60 -6.03
C TYR A 183 4.75 -23.59 -6.64
N LEU A 184 4.43 -22.52 -7.37
CA LEU A 184 3.20 -22.43 -8.14
C LEU A 184 3.54 -22.33 -9.62
N ARG A 185 3.04 -23.27 -10.42
CA ARG A 185 3.16 -23.25 -11.88
C ARG A 185 1.76 -23.22 -12.48
N ARG A 186 1.52 -22.28 -13.41
CA ARG A 186 0.28 -22.23 -14.18
C ARG A 186 0.32 -23.31 -15.26
N ILE A 187 -0.58 -24.29 -15.18
CA ILE A 187 -0.65 -25.42 -16.12
C ILE A 187 -1.74 -25.22 -17.20
N THR A 188 -2.79 -24.40 -16.97
CA THR A 188 -3.90 -24.21 -17.93
C THR A 188 -4.41 -22.74 -17.98
N LYS A 189 -4.96 -22.31 -19.14
CA LYS A 189 -5.46 -20.93 -19.38
C LYS A 189 -6.87 -20.62 -18.84
N LYS A 190 -7.58 -21.60 -18.29
CA LYS A 190 -8.95 -21.45 -17.75
C LYS A 190 -9.01 -22.11 -16.36
N GLN A 191 -9.87 -21.60 -15.49
CA GLN A 191 -10.11 -21.95 -14.08
C GLN A 191 -9.47 -20.97 -13.07
N THR A 192 -9.94 -19.72 -13.10
CA THR A 192 -10.08 -18.90 -11.88
C THR A 192 -11.26 -17.96 -12.17
N GLN A 193 -12.46 -18.43 -11.83
CA GLN A 193 -13.64 -17.58 -11.67
C GLN A 193 -13.84 -17.42 -10.16
#